data_AF-A0A662GCS8-F1
#
_entry.id   AF-A0A662GCS8-F1
#
_cell.length_a   1.000
_cell.length_b   1.000
_cell.length_c   1.000
_cell.angle_alpha   90.00
_cell.angle_beta   90.00
_cell.angle_gamma   90.00
#
_symmetry.space_group_name_H-M   'P 1'
#
loop_
_entity.id
_entity.type
_entity.pdbx_description
1 polymer ?
#
loop_
_entity_poly.entity_id
_entity_poly.type
_entity_poly.pdbx_seq_one_letter_code
_entity_poly.pdbx_strand_id
1 'polypeptide(L)'
;MASSLLMREVLLASGVEEVVVAFPEGMSRLSRRVLSGLDIRVDCLESPVRHVEKRPVVAVDVSNCNQLGAFCSVIRGARCLMVVDHHIPPGDLVQLTPYSIVQREPASTILVYHLARLMNVELDAKLLTLALIGILFDSRRFVHVTPTALRVTAELLERGADYRKALSLLEE
;
A
#
# COMPACT_ATOMS: atom_id res chain seq x y z
N MET A 1 4.49 -0.12 2.88
CA MET A 1 4.54 1.37 2.80
C MET A 1 4.02 1.92 1.48
N ALA A 2 4.59 1.56 0.32
CA ALA A 2 4.16 2.14 -0.96
C ALA A 2 2.65 1.91 -1.22
N SER A 3 2.20 0.66 -1.10
CA SER A 3 0.80 0.26 -1.24
C SER A 3 -0.16 1.04 -0.31
N SER A 4 0.16 1.18 0.97
CA SER A 4 -0.66 1.93 1.93
C SER A 4 -0.75 3.43 1.61
N LEU A 5 0.34 4.03 1.11
CA LEU A 5 0.33 5.44 0.71
C LEU A 5 -0.43 5.67 -0.59
N LEU A 6 -0.29 4.79 -1.58
CA LEU A 6 -1.15 4.82 -2.76
C LEU A 6 -2.63 4.67 -2.38
N MET A 7 -2.96 3.76 -1.47
CA MET A 7 -4.34 3.54 -1.03
C MET A 7 -4.90 4.79 -0.33
N ARG A 8 -4.07 5.51 0.44
CA ARG A 8 -4.44 6.81 1.01
C ARG A 8 -4.89 7.79 -0.07
N GLU A 9 -4.11 7.94 -1.13
CA GLU A 9 -4.45 8.87 -2.23
C GLU A 9 -5.72 8.45 -2.96
N VAL A 10 -5.92 7.14 -3.17
CA VAL A 10 -7.16 6.60 -3.74
C VAL A 10 -8.36 6.98 -2.88
N LEU A 11 -8.27 6.80 -1.56
CA LEU A 11 -9.36 7.13 -0.63
C LEU A 11 -9.65 8.64 -0.59
N LEU A 12 -8.61 9.48 -0.52
CA LEU A 12 -8.76 10.94 -0.54
C LEU A 12 -9.42 11.42 -1.85
N ALA A 13 -8.95 10.93 -2.99
CA ALA A 13 -9.54 11.26 -4.30
C ALA A 13 -10.98 10.77 -4.46
N SER A 14 -11.39 9.77 -3.66
CA SER A 14 -12.76 9.24 -3.63
C SER A 14 -13.70 10.01 -2.69
N GLY A 15 -13.24 11.12 -2.10
CA GLY A 15 -14.04 11.98 -1.24
C GLY A 15 -13.96 11.66 0.25
N VAL A 16 -13.02 10.82 0.69
CA VAL A 16 -12.75 10.66 2.13
C VAL A 16 -12.00 11.89 2.63
N GLU A 17 -12.56 12.60 3.63
CA GLU A 17 -12.02 13.87 4.12
C GLU A 17 -10.65 13.73 4.81
N GLU A 18 -10.49 12.67 5.61
CA GLU A 18 -9.27 12.42 6.38
C GLU A 18 -8.87 10.95 6.30
N VAL A 19 -7.62 10.71 5.90
CA VAL A 19 -7.03 9.37 5.87
C VAL A 19 -5.70 9.41 6.61
N VAL A 20 -5.65 8.64 7.70
CA VAL A 20 -4.47 8.48 8.54
C VAL A 20 -3.84 7.12 8.25
N VAL A 21 -2.53 7.10 8.00
CA VAL A 21 -1.77 5.88 7.73
C VAL A 21 -1.08 5.42 9.01
N ALA A 22 -1.05 4.12 9.25
CA ALA A 22 -0.35 3.54 10.39
C ALA A 22 0.66 2.51 9.92
N PHE A 23 1.83 2.49 10.56
CA PHE A 23 2.84 1.45 10.37
C PHE A 23 3.05 0.76 11.72
N PRO A 24 2.55 -0.48 11.92
CA PRO A 24 2.58 -1.14 13.23
C PRO A 24 3.96 -1.24 13.88
N GLU A 25 5.01 -1.39 13.07
CA GLU A 25 6.41 -1.47 13.51
C GLU A 25 7.17 -0.15 13.26
N GLY A 26 6.45 0.92 12.93
CA GLY A 26 7.01 2.19 12.49
C GLY A 26 7.56 2.14 11.06
N MET A 27 8.08 3.28 10.61
CA MET A 27 8.61 3.43 9.25
C MET A 27 10.08 2.99 9.18
N SER A 28 10.39 2.08 8.25
CA SER A 28 11.77 1.61 8.03
C SER A 28 12.71 2.72 7.54
N ARG A 29 14.04 2.53 7.68
CA ARG A 29 15.05 3.46 7.14
C ARG A 29 14.93 3.63 5.62
N LEU A 30 14.70 2.53 4.90
CA LEU A 30 14.50 2.54 3.45
C LEU A 30 13.25 3.32 3.08
N SER A 31 12.14 3.07 3.78
CA SER A 31 10.89 3.80 3.62
C SER A 31 11.08 5.32 3.77
N ARG A 32 11.74 5.77 4.85
CA ARG A 32 12.03 7.20 5.06
C ARG A 32 12.88 7.79 3.93
N ARG A 33 13.91 7.05 3.47
CA ARG A 33 14.77 7.46 2.35
C ARG A 33 13.96 7.63 1.06
N VAL A 34 13.09 6.67 0.74
CA VAL A 34 12.22 6.72 -0.44
C VAL A 34 11.31 7.95 -0.38
N LEU A 35 10.63 8.18 0.74
CA LEU A 35 9.73 9.34 0.88
C LEU A 35 10.48 10.67 0.79
N SER A 36 11.62 10.79 1.47
CA SER A 36 12.46 11.99 1.36
C SER A 36 12.99 12.19 -0.06
N GLY A 37 13.39 11.12 -0.74
CA GLY A 37 13.93 11.16 -2.09
C GLY A 37 12.91 11.51 -3.17
N LEU A 38 11.63 11.26 -2.90
CA LEU A 38 10.49 11.65 -3.73
C LEU A 38 9.81 12.94 -3.27
N ASP A 39 10.27 13.55 -2.18
CA ASP A 39 9.64 14.71 -1.56
C ASP A 39 8.14 14.47 -1.29
N ILE A 40 7.86 13.34 -0.63
CA ILE A 40 6.53 12.95 -0.15
C ILE A 40 6.53 13.10 1.37
N ARG A 41 5.57 13.86 1.90
CA ARG A 41 5.35 14.00 3.34
C ARG A 41 4.09 13.26 3.74
N VAL A 42 4.19 12.48 4.80
CA VAL A 42 3.05 11.76 5.37
C VAL A 42 3.16 11.73 6.88
N ASP A 43 2.08 12.10 7.53
CA ASP A 43 1.91 11.87 8.96
C ASP A 43 1.41 10.43 9.16
N CYS A 44 2.09 9.68 10.03
CA CYS A 44 1.73 8.31 10.32
C CYS A 44 1.61 8.04 11.81
N LEU A 45 0.68 7.16 12.16
CA LEU A 45 0.54 6.66 13.53
C LEU A 45 1.59 5.60 13.81
N GLU A 46 2.35 5.82 14.88
CA GLU A 46 3.31 4.85 15.42
C GLU A 46 2.70 3.98 16.52
N SER A 47 1.54 4.38 17.05
CA SER A 47 0.80 3.62 18.07
C SER A 47 -0.70 3.63 17.79
N PRO A 48 -1.46 2.60 18.20
CA PRO A 48 -2.90 2.60 18.08
C PRO A 48 -3.52 3.81 18.78
N VAL A 49 -4.45 4.48 18.10
CA VAL A 49 -5.19 5.59 18.70
C VAL A 49 -6.29 5.00 19.58
N ARG A 50 -6.55 5.63 20.73
CA ARG A 50 -7.71 5.27 21.57
C ARG A 50 -8.99 5.70 20.83
N HIS A 51 -10.07 4.92 20.91
CA HIS A 51 -11.36 5.22 20.27
C HIS A 51 -11.42 5.13 18.72
N VAL A 52 -10.54 4.33 18.07
CA VAL A 52 -10.72 3.97 16.65
C VAL A 52 -11.92 3.05 16.43
N GLU A 53 -12.43 2.47 17.52
CA GLU A 53 -13.72 1.78 17.58
C GLU A 53 -14.79 2.69 16.95
N LYS A 54 -15.24 2.34 15.73
CA LYS A 54 -16.19 3.07 14.84
C LYS A 54 -15.62 3.76 13.59
N ARG A 55 -14.33 3.69 13.26
CA ARG A 55 -13.82 4.15 11.95
C ARG A 55 -13.72 3.00 10.92
N PRO A 56 -13.90 3.27 9.61
CA PRO A 56 -13.49 2.35 8.56
C PRO A 56 -11.97 2.17 8.57
N VAL A 57 -11.48 0.95 8.30
CA VAL A 57 -10.06 0.62 8.25
C VAL A 57 -9.77 -0.16 6.97
N VAL A 58 -8.65 0.16 6.32
CA VAL A 58 -8.12 -0.63 5.21
C VAL A 58 -6.80 -1.26 5.65
N ALA A 59 -6.75 -2.58 5.70
CA ALA A 59 -5.52 -3.35 5.88
C ALA A 59 -4.92 -3.61 4.50
N VAL A 60 -3.68 -3.17 4.29
CA VAL A 60 -2.95 -3.33 3.02
C VAL A 60 -1.66 -4.07 3.29
N ASP A 61 -1.37 -5.09 2.48
CA ASP A 61 -0.13 -5.88 2.55
C ASP A 61 0.06 -6.64 3.88
N VAL A 62 -1.05 -7.01 4.51
CA VAL A 62 -1.08 -7.76 5.76
C VAL A 62 -2.20 -8.78 5.68
N SER A 63 -1.87 -10.04 5.96
CA SER A 63 -2.80 -11.17 5.88
C SER A 63 -3.38 -11.55 7.24
N ASN A 64 -2.62 -11.33 8.33
CA ASN A 64 -2.96 -11.85 9.65
C ASN A 64 -2.87 -10.79 10.76
N CYS A 65 -3.76 -10.91 11.75
CA CYS A 65 -3.80 -10.07 12.94
C CYS A 65 -2.48 -10.00 13.71
N ASN A 66 -1.73 -11.11 13.77
CA ASN A 66 -0.47 -11.20 14.52
C ASN A 66 0.62 -10.25 13.97
N GLN A 67 0.60 -9.96 12.67
CA GLN A 67 1.53 -9.03 12.01
C GLN A 67 1.27 -7.56 12.41
N LEU A 68 0.11 -7.26 13.00
CA LEU A 68 -0.29 -5.91 13.36
C LEU A 68 0.02 -5.53 14.81
N GLY A 69 0.48 -6.49 15.63
CA GLY A 69 0.74 -6.27 17.06
C GLY A 69 -0.43 -5.57 17.75
N ALA A 70 -0.17 -4.42 18.38
CA ALA A 70 -1.19 -3.66 19.09
C ALA A 70 -2.34 -3.14 18.19
N PHE A 71 -2.10 -2.95 16.89
CA PHE A 71 -3.12 -2.53 15.92
C PHE A 71 -4.14 -3.63 15.60
N CYS A 72 -3.92 -4.88 16.02
CA CYS A 72 -4.93 -5.94 15.92
C CYS A 72 -6.24 -5.56 16.62
N SER A 73 -6.16 -4.85 17.75
CA SER A 73 -7.34 -4.33 18.45
C SER A 73 -8.14 -3.32 17.61
N VAL A 74 -7.44 -2.48 16.83
CA VAL A 74 -8.04 -1.50 15.92
C VAL A 74 -8.80 -2.21 14.79
N ILE A 75 -8.22 -3.26 14.21
CA ILE A 75 -8.87 -4.06 13.16
C ILE A 75 -10.16 -4.70 13.69
N ARG A 76 -10.10 -5.34 14.85
CA ARG A 76 -11.26 -6.03 15.44
C ARG A 76 -12.39 -5.08 15.86
N GLY A 77 -12.05 -3.84 16.21
CA GLY A 77 -13.01 -2.78 16.55
C GLY A 77 -13.44 -1.91 15.38
N ALA A 78 -12.95 -2.15 14.17
CA ALA A 78 -13.26 -1.33 13.00
C ALA A 78 -14.76 -1.39 12.65
N ARG A 79 -15.34 -0.25 12.23
CA ARG A 79 -16.74 -0.22 11.76
C ARG A 79 -16.92 -1.04 10.48
N CYS A 80 -15.91 -0.96 9.63
CA CYS A 80 -15.81 -1.65 8.36
C CYS A 80 -14.33 -1.92 8.13
N LEU A 81 -13.99 -3.14 7.74
CA LEU A 81 -12.63 -3.53 7.39
C LEU A 81 -12.60 -3.82 5.89
N MET A 82 -11.63 -3.27 5.17
CA MET A 82 -11.28 -3.72 3.83
C MET A 82 -9.88 -4.33 3.87
N VAL A 83 -9.67 -5.46 3.19
CA VAL A 83 -8.36 -6.09 3.07
C VAL A 83 -7.89 -6.02 1.61
N VAL A 84 -6.69 -5.51 1.37
CA VAL A 84 -6.01 -5.55 0.07
C VAL A 84 -4.68 -6.23 0.25
N ASP A 85 -4.54 -7.46 -0.25
CA ASP A 85 -3.37 -8.28 0.04
C ASP A 85 -3.02 -9.20 -1.13
N HIS A 86 -1.76 -9.60 -1.23
CA HIS A 86 -1.27 -10.45 -2.32
C HIS A 86 -0.86 -11.86 -1.88
N HIS A 87 -0.88 -12.12 -0.56
CA HIS A 87 -0.48 -13.41 0.00
C HIS A 87 -1.56 -14.48 -0.24
N ILE A 88 -1.13 -15.65 -0.74
CA ILE A 88 -1.99 -16.83 -0.93
C ILE A 88 -1.35 -18.04 -0.24
N PRO A 89 -2.08 -18.79 0.62
CA PRO A 89 -3.51 -18.65 0.92
C PRO A 89 -3.86 -17.37 1.73
N PRO A 90 -5.09 -16.85 1.62
CA PRO A 90 -5.52 -15.69 2.42
C PRO A 90 -5.41 -15.97 3.93
N GLY A 91 -5.02 -14.96 4.71
CA GLY A 91 -4.86 -15.06 6.17
C GLY A 91 -6.15 -14.83 6.97
N ASP A 92 -6.03 -14.64 8.28
CA ASP A 92 -7.19 -14.50 9.18
C ASP A 92 -8.02 -13.22 8.93
N LEU A 93 -7.42 -12.16 8.39
CA LEU A 93 -8.10 -10.86 8.25
C LEU A 93 -9.26 -10.91 7.27
N VAL A 94 -9.18 -11.73 6.23
CA VAL A 94 -10.27 -11.87 5.26
C VAL A 94 -11.48 -12.58 5.86
N GLN A 95 -11.32 -13.32 6.94
CA GLN A 95 -12.46 -13.95 7.63
C GLN A 95 -13.27 -12.93 8.44
N LEU A 96 -12.70 -11.76 8.70
CA LEU A 96 -13.33 -10.68 9.48
C LEU A 96 -14.13 -9.72 8.60
N THR A 97 -14.11 -9.86 7.28
CA THR A 97 -14.79 -8.93 6.37
C THR A 97 -15.23 -9.54 5.04
N PRO A 98 -16.38 -9.15 4.48
CA PRO A 98 -16.72 -9.47 3.10
C PRO A 98 -15.98 -8.59 2.07
N TYR A 99 -15.30 -7.53 2.51
CA TYR A 99 -14.62 -6.57 1.63
C TYR A 99 -13.13 -6.92 1.53
N SER A 100 -12.79 -7.85 0.63
CA SER A 100 -11.39 -8.24 0.42
C SER A 100 -11.01 -8.30 -1.06
N ILE A 101 -9.83 -7.80 -1.39
CA ILE A 101 -9.17 -7.97 -2.69
C ILE A 101 -7.89 -8.73 -2.42
N VAL A 102 -7.93 -10.05 -2.68
CA VAL A 102 -6.77 -10.93 -2.53
C VAL A 102 -6.46 -11.60 -3.85
N GLN A 103 -5.29 -11.32 -4.41
CA GLN A 103 -4.86 -11.85 -5.71
C GLN A 103 -3.37 -12.18 -5.70
N ARG A 104 -2.98 -13.25 -6.39
CA ARG A 104 -1.57 -13.65 -6.51
C ARG A 104 -0.84 -12.70 -7.44
N GLU A 105 -0.21 -11.69 -6.85
CA GLU A 105 0.69 -10.77 -7.55
C GLU A 105 2.00 -10.64 -6.76
N PRO A 106 3.10 -10.17 -7.35
CA PRO A 106 4.36 -10.06 -6.64
C PRO A 106 4.40 -8.89 -5.65
N ALA A 107 3.43 -7.97 -5.69
CA ALA A 107 3.36 -6.81 -4.81
C ALA A 107 1.90 -6.38 -4.57
N SER A 108 1.53 -6.06 -3.32
CA SER A 108 0.22 -5.45 -3.01
C SER A 108 0.01 -4.10 -3.72
N THR A 109 1.10 -3.42 -4.07
CA THR A 109 1.08 -2.15 -4.82
C THR A 109 0.42 -2.27 -6.19
N ILE A 110 0.50 -3.44 -6.85
CA ILE A 110 -0.20 -3.70 -8.13
C ILE A 110 -1.71 -3.66 -7.94
N LEU A 111 -2.21 -4.28 -6.87
CA LEU A 111 -3.64 -4.35 -6.56
C LEU A 111 -4.20 -2.94 -6.27
N VAL A 112 -3.46 -2.15 -5.49
CA VAL A 112 -3.84 -0.76 -5.20
C VAL A 112 -3.77 0.12 -6.45
N TYR A 113 -2.79 -0.08 -7.33
CA TYR A 113 -2.72 0.64 -8.60
C TYR A 113 -3.93 0.33 -9.50
N HIS A 114 -4.32 -0.94 -9.60
CA HIS A 114 -5.54 -1.32 -10.34
C HIS A 114 -6.80 -0.69 -9.73
N LEU A 115 -6.90 -0.60 -8.40
CA LEU A 115 -7.99 0.13 -7.74
C LEU A 115 -7.99 1.61 -8.13
N ALA A 116 -6.84 2.27 -8.12
CA ALA A 116 -6.73 3.67 -8.55
C ALA A 116 -7.23 3.85 -10.00
N ARG A 117 -6.83 2.95 -10.90
CA ARG A 117 -7.29 2.96 -12.31
C ARG A 117 -8.79 2.73 -12.44
N LEU A 118 -9.34 1.76 -11.72
CA LEU A 118 -10.78 1.45 -11.73
C LEU A 118 -11.62 2.64 -11.24
N MET A 119 -11.09 3.40 -10.27
CA MET A 119 -11.74 4.56 -9.68
C MET A 119 -11.42 5.88 -10.44
N ASN A 120 -10.70 5.82 -11.55
CA ASN A 120 -10.23 6.97 -12.33
C ASN A 120 -9.47 8.00 -11.49
N VAL A 121 -8.69 7.52 -10.52
CA VAL A 121 -7.81 8.36 -9.69
C VAL A 121 -6.52 8.62 -10.46
N GLU A 122 -6.25 9.89 -10.72
CA GLU A 122 -4.98 10.33 -11.29
C GLU A 122 -3.89 10.38 -10.21
N LEU A 123 -2.79 9.70 -10.46
CA LEU A 123 -1.60 9.68 -9.61
C LEU A 123 -0.52 10.51 -10.28
N ASP A 124 0.11 11.41 -9.53
CA ASP A 124 1.21 12.22 -10.05
C ASP A 124 2.49 11.39 -10.25
N ALA A 125 3.50 11.99 -10.89
CA ALA A 125 4.77 11.33 -11.17
C ALA A 125 5.48 10.81 -9.89
N LYS A 126 5.33 11.49 -8.74
CA LYS A 126 5.93 11.07 -7.46
C LYS A 126 5.25 9.78 -6.96
N LEU A 127 3.93 9.72 -7.01
CA LEU A 127 3.13 8.55 -6.61
C LEU A 127 3.29 7.38 -7.58
N LEU A 128 3.37 7.65 -8.89
CA LEU A 128 3.67 6.62 -9.89
C LEU A 128 5.08 6.05 -9.68
N THR A 129 6.06 6.89 -9.37
CA THR A 129 7.41 6.43 -9.01
C THR A 129 7.41 5.64 -7.69
N LEU A 130 6.63 6.05 -6.69
CA LEU A 130 6.45 5.30 -5.45
C LEU A 130 5.80 3.92 -5.70
N ALA A 131 4.83 3.86 -6.61
CA ALA A 131 4.19 2.61 -7.02
C ALA A 131 5.21 1.65 -7.63
N LEU A 132 6.03 2.18 -8.55
CA LEU A 132 7.12 1.44 -9.18
C LEU A 132 8.13 0.91 -8.16
N ILE A 133 8.52 1.73 -7.18
CA ILE A 133 9.41 1.31 -6.08
C ILE A 133 8.80 0.15 -5.29
N GLY A 134 7.51 0.20 -4.97
CA GLY A 134 6.80 -0.88 -4.29
C GLY A 134 6.86 -2.19 -5.06
N ILE A 135 6.60 -2.15 -6.37
CA ILE A 135 6.67 -3.32 -7.26
C ILE A 135 8.09 -3.88 -7.30
N LEU A 136 9.09 -3.03 -7.50
CA LEU A 136 10.49 -3.44 -7.57
C LEU A 136 10.99 -4.02 -6.25
N PHE A 137 10.54 -3.50 -5.11
CA PHE A 137 10.93 -4.00 -3.80
C PHE A 137 10.38 -5.41 -3.55
N ASP A 138 9.06 -5.60 -3.63
CA ASP A 138 8.42 -6.89 -3.30
C ASP A 138 8.77 -7.99 -4.32
N SER A 139 8.87 -7.63 -5.61
CA SER A 139 9.28 -8.56 -6.68
C SER A 139 10.79 -8.89 -6.68
N ARG A 140 11.58 -8.27 -5.78
CA ARG A 140 13.05 -8.31 -5.78
C ARG A 140 13.64 -7.95 -7.15
N ARG A 141 13.20 -6.83 -7.72
CA ARG A 141 13.59 -6.34 -9.05
C ARG A 141 13.26 -7.39 -10.13
N PHE A 142 12.01 -7.85 -10.13
CA PHE A 142 11.47 -8.84 -11.07
C PHE A 142 12.12 -10.23 -11.05
N VAL A 143 12.87 -10.59 -10.01
CA VAL A 143 13.23 -11.99 -9.76
C VAL A 143 11.96 -12.83 -9.56
N HIS A 144 10.93 -12.25 -8.95
CA HIS A 144 9.59 -12.81 -8.86
C HIS A 144 8.61 -11.96 -9.66
N VAL A 145 8.43 -12.28 -10.94
CA VAL A 145 7.64 -11.46 -11.88
C VAL A 145 6.40 -12.18 -12.40
N THR A 146 5.36 -11.40 -12.67
CA THR A 146 4.16 -11.82 -13.39
C THR A 146 3.98 -10.97 -14.66
N PRO A 147 3.25 -11.45 -15.67
CA PRO A 147 2.88 -10.62 -16.82
C PRO A 147 2.14 -9.34 -16.41
N THR A 148 1.31 -9.41 -15.36
CA THR A 148 0.64 -8.23 -14.79
C THR A 148 1.65 -7.20 -14.29
N ALA A 149 2.65 -7.61 -13.50
CA ALA A 149 3.65 -6.71 -12.96
C ALA A 149 4.43 -5.97 -14.06
N LEU A 150 4.76 -6.65 -15.16
CA LEU A 150 5.43 -6.01 -16.29
C LEU A 150 4.53 -5.01 -17.02
N ARG A 151 3.24 -5.34 -17.24
CA ARG A 151 2.29 -4.42 -17.87
C ARG A 151 2.05 -3.18 -17.01
N VAL A 152 1.82 -3.37 -15.71
CA VAL A 152 1.67 -2.26 -14.76
C VAL A 152 2.92 -1.42 -14.73
N THR A 153 4.10 -2.03 -14.71
CA THR A 153 5.36 -1.28 -14.74
C THR A 153 5.49 -0.45 -16.02
N ALA A 154 5.20 -1.04 -17.19
CA ALA A 154 5.22 -0.31 -18.45
C ALA A 154 4.27 0.90 -18.42
N GLU A 155 3.04 0.70 -17.95
CA GLU A 155 2.04 1.76 -17.82
C GLU A 155 2.48 2.87 -16.86
N LEU A 156 3.06 2.51 -15.71
CA LEU A 156 3.60 3.49 -14.75
C LEU A 156 4.67 4.37 -15.41
N LEU A 157 5.57 3.78 -16.20
CA LEU A 157 6.63 4.49 -16.92
C LEU A 157 6.06 5.42 -18.00
N GLU A 158 5.09 4.94 -18.78
CA GLU A 158 4.40 5.76 -19.80
C GLU A 158 3.69 6.97 -19.17
N ARG A 159 3.18 6.81 -17.94
CA ARG A 159 2.52 7.89 -17.19
C ARG A 159 3.48 8.80 -16.41
N GLY A 160 4.78 8.55 -16.48
CA GLY A 160 5.81 9.45 -15.92
C GLY A 160 6.47 8.98 -14.62
N ALA A 161 6.37 7.70 -14.25
CA ALA A 161 7.24 7.14 -13.21
C ALA A 161 8.71 7.19 -13.62
N ASP A 162 9.61 7.55 -12.70
CA ASP A 162 11.05 7.60 -12.97
C ASP A 162 11.74 6.30 -12.51
N TYR A 163 12.05 5.42 -13.45
CA TYR A 163 12.74 4.16 -13.19
C TYR A 163 14.14 4.34 -12.60
N ARG A 164 14.91 5.32 -13.10
CA ARG A 164 16.28 5.55 -12.61
C ARG A 164 16.25 6.05 -11.17
N LYS A 165 15.33 6.97 -10.87
CA LYS A 165 15.11 7.44 -9.50
C LYS A 165 14.67 6.29 -8.60
N ALA A 166 13.71 5.47 -9.04
CA ALA A 166 13.24 4.31 -8.29
C ALA A 166 14.37 3.36 -7.90
N LEU A 167 15.24 2.98 -8.85
CA LEU A 167 16.40 2.14 -8.57
C LEU A 167 17.39 2.81 -7.61
N SER A 168 17.73 4.08 -7.83
CA SER A 168 18.68 4.81 -6.97
C SER A 168 18.23 4.90 -5.51
N LEU A 169 16.91 4.89 -5.25
CA LEU A 169 16.37 4.94 -3.89
C LEU A 169 16.34 3.55 -3.22
N LEU A 170 16.38 2.48 -4.02
CA LEU A 170 16.42 1.08 -3.57
C LEU A 170 17.85 0.52 -3.44
N GLU A 171 18.84 1.19 -4.01
CA GLU A 171 20.25 0.88 -3.86
C GLU A 171 20.79 1.52 -2.56
N GLU A 172 21.72 0.82 -1.89
CA GLU A 172 22.32 1.31 -0.64
C GLU A 172 23.28 2.48 -0.86
#